data_AF-A0A3C1CD39-F1
#
_entry.id   AF-A0A3C1CD39-F1
#
_cell.length_a   1.000
_cell.length_b   1.000
_cell.length_c   1.000
_cell.angle_alpha   90.00
_cell.angle_beta   90.00
_cell.angle_gamma   90.00
#
_symmetry.space_group_name_H-M   'P 1'
#
loop_
_entity.id
_entity.type
_entity.pdbx_description
1 polymer ?
#
loop_
_entity_poly.entity_id
_entity_poly.type
_entity_poly.pdbx_seq_one_letter_code
_entity_poly.pdbx_strand_id
1 'polypeptide(L)'
;MRLGGEGKLLRIFIGESDTWHGKPLYQAIVEHLRGEGIAGATVLRAMEGFGAKSHLHTTRLLRLSEDLPLVIEVVDTEDNINRVLPALDEMMADGLVTLERVEVITYRAEGPSS
;
A
#
# COMPACT_ATOMS: atom_id res chain seq x y z
N MET A 1 11.09 6.18 16.65
CA MET A 1 9.63 5.95 16.77
C MET A 1 9.41 4.68 17.59
N ARG A 2 8.41 4.63 18.48
CA ARG A 2 8.01 3.41 19.18
C ARG A 2 6.53 3.18 18.87
N LEU A 3 6.21 2.13 18.12
CA LEU A 3 4.85 1.62 18.01
C LEU A 3 4.66 0.55 19.10
N GLY A 4 3.56 0.65 19.84
CA GLY A 4 3.17 -0.33 20.84
C GLY A 4 1.74 -0.09 21.28
N GLY A 5 0.98 -1.16 21.51
CA GLY A 5 -0.46 -1.07 21.80
C GLY A 5 -1.31 -1.04 20.53
N GLU A 6 -2.48 -0.43 20.60
CA GLU A 6 -3.44 -0.38 19.50
C GLU A 6 -2.88 0.39 18.28
N GLY A 7 -3.03 -0.20 17.10
CA GLY A 7 -2.69 0.39 15.81
C GLY A 7 -3.66 -0.03 14.73
N LYS A 8 -3.37 0.40 13.50
CA LYS A 8 -4.11 0.03 12.31
C LYS A 8 -3.19 -0.65 11.30
N LEU A 9 -3.69 -1.71 10.68
CA LEU A 9 -3.13 -2.29 9.48
C LEU A 9 -3.88 -1.75 8.27
N LEU A 10 -3.18 -0.94 7.49
CA LEU A 10 -3.62 -0.47 6.18
C LEU A 10 -3.10 -1.44 5.12
N ARG A 11 -3.98 -1.92 4.24
CA ARG A 11 -3.59 -2.67 3.04
C ARG A 11 -4.06 -1.93 1.80
N ILE A 12 -3.15 -1.79 0.84
CA ILE A 12 -3.40 -1.14 -0.44
C ILE A 12 -3.18 -2.19 -1.53
N PHE A 13 -4.23 -2.50 -2.29
CA PHE A 13 -4.23 -3.47 -3.38
C PHE A 13 -4.24 -2.74 -4.71
N ILE A 14 -3.22 -2.97 -5.52
CA ILE A 14 -3.00 -2.33 -6.83
C ILE A 14 -2.45 -3.35 -7.83
N GLY A 15 -2.46 -3.03 -9.12
CA GLY A 15 -1.73 -3.77 -10.14
C GLY A 15 -0.26 -3.37 -10.18
N GLU A 16 0.61 -4.31 -10.55
CA GLU A 16 2.05 -4.06 -10.74
C GLU A 16 2.35 -3.03 -11.84
N SER A 17 1.48 -2.95 -12.84
CA SER A 17 1.59 -2.05 -13.98
C SER A 17 1.05 -0.65 -13.70
N ASP A 18 0.46 -0.41 -12.52
CA ASP A 18 -0.10 0.89 -12.18
C ASP A 18 1.00 1.93 -12.02
N THR A 19 0.71 3.16 -12.47
CA THR A 19 1.68 4.25 -12.45
C THR A 19 1.09 5.54 -11.90
N TRP A 20 1.95 6.32 -11.25
CA TRP A 20 1.69 7.68 -10.79
C TRP A 20 2.74 8.61 -11.42
N HIS A 21 2.29 9.57 -12.24
CA HIS A 21 3.17 10.47 -12.99
C HIS A 21 4.34 9.76 -13.73
N GLY A 22 4.07 8.60 -14.34
CA GLY A 22 5.06 7.82 -15.09
C GLY A 22 6.00 6.96 -14.23
N LYS A 23 5.82 6.93 -12.91
CA LYS A 23 6.53 6.07 -11.96
C LYS A 23 5.66 4.89 -11.54
N PRO A 24 6.19 3.68 -11.26
CA PRO A 24 5.40 2.60 -10.67
C PRO A 24 4.69 3.05 -9.39
N LEU A 25 3.37 2.85 -9.34
CA LEU A 25 2.51 3.37 -8.28
C LEU A 25 2.96 2.88 -6.89
N TYR A 26 3.31 1.60 -6.76
CA TYR A 26 3.79 1.05 -5.49
C TYR A 26 5.04 1.76 -4.97
N GLN A 27 5.96 2.17 -5.85
CA GLN A 27 7.16 2.91 -5.46
C GLN A 27 6.81 4.31 -5.01
N ALA A 28 5.93 4.99 -5.76
CA ALA A 28 5.47 6.32 -5.40
C ALA A 28 4.79 6.32 -4.02
N ILE A 29 3.94 5.33 -3.74
CA ILE A 29 3.27 5.16 -2.45
C ILE A 29 4.31 4.96 -1.34
N VAL A 30 5.24 4.01 -1.49
CA VAL A 30 6.26 3.73 -0.47
C VAL A 30 7.13 4.96 -0.18
N GLU A 31 7.49 5.72 -1.21
CA GLU A 31 8.24 6.96 -1.03
C GLU A 31 7.44 8.05 -0.32
N HIS A 32 6.16 8.21 -0.66
CA HIS A 32 5.27 9.14 0.04
C HIS A 32 5.14 8.76 1.52
N LEU A 33 4.83 7.50 1.83
CA LEU A 33 4.72 6.99 3.20
C LEU A 33 6.03 7.22 3.99
N ARG A 34 7.18 6.99 3.35
CA ARG A 34 8.48 7.25 3.95
C ARG A 34 8.70 8.74 4.22
N GLY A 35 8.31 9.61 3.28
CA GLY A 35 8.37 11.07 3.43
C GLY A 35 7.50 11.59 4.56
N GLU A 36 6.34 10.96 4.77
CA GLU A 36 5.41 11.26 5.87
C GLU A 36 5.87 10.70 7.23
N GLY A 37 6.98 9.96 7.28
CA GLY A 37 7.51 9.41 8.53
C GLY A 37 6.67 8.27 9.09
N ILE A 38 5.98 7.53 8.23
CA ILE A 38 5.29 6.28 8.59
C ILE A 38 6.32 5.26 9.08
N ALA A 39 5.94 4.46 10.08
CA ALA A 39 6.84 3.55 10.79
C ALA A 39 7.47 2.46 9.90
N GLY A 40 6.77 2.07 8.84
CA GLY A 40 7.24 1.11 7.84
C GLY A 40 6.14 0.73 6.86
N ALA A 41 6.56 0.20 5.71
CA ALA A 41 5.68 -0.36 4.69
C ALA A 41 6.33 -1.61 4.09
N THR A 42 5.54 -2.63 3.81
CA THR A 42 5.98 -3.87 3.16
C THR A 42 5.21 -4.05 1.86
N VAL A 43 5.91 -4.32 0.76
CA VAL A 43 5.29 -4.62 -0.53
C VAL A 43 5.34 -6.13 -0.76
N LEU A 44 4.18 -6.73 -0.99
CA LEU A 44 4.00 -8.15 -1.29
C LEU A 44 3.53 -8.28 -2.73
N ARG A 45 4.14 -9.18 -3.49
CA ARG A 45 3.67 -9.56 -4.83
C ARG A 45 2.88 -10.86 -4.71
N ALA A 46 1.63 -10.84 -5.15
CA ALA A 46 0.80 -12.03 -5.24
C ALA A 46 1.13 -12.83 -6.52
N MET A 47 0.88 -14.13 -6.49
CA MET A 47 1.01 -14.97 -7.68
C MET A 47 -0.15 -14.75 -8.66
N GLU A 48 -1.35 -14.54 -8.13
CA GLU A 48 -2.61 -14.41 -8.88
C GLU A 48 -3.62 -13.60 -8.04
N GLY A 49 -4.59 -12.97 -8.68
CA GLY A 49 -5.69 -12.27 -8.00
C GLY A 49 -6.75 -11.75 -8.98
N PHE A 50 -7.95 -11.47 -8.46
CA PHE A 50 -9.05 -10.88 -9.23
C PHE A 50 -9.65 -9.70 -8.47
N GLY A 51 -10.17 -8.71 -9.17
CA GLY A 51 -10.68 -7.48 -8.55
C GLY A 51 -11.45 -6.59 -9.53
N ALA A 52 -11.68 -5.32 -9.18
CA ALA A 52 -12.52 -4.39 -9.94
C ALA A 52 -12.12 -4.24 -11.43
N LYS A 53 -10.84 -4.40 -11.77
CA LYS A 53 -10.33 -4.44 -13.16
C LYS A 53 -10.81 -5.66 -13.98
N SER A 54 -11.36 -6.70 -13.35
CA SER A 54 -11.77 -7.97 -13.99
C SER A 54 -12.91 -7.81 -15.00
N HIS A 55 -13.76 -6.77 -14.90
CA HIS A 55 -15.02 -6.74 -15.64
C HIS A 55 -15.10 -5.82 -16.87
N LEU A 56 -14.15 -4.91 -17.11
CA LEU A 56 -14.31 -3.91 -18.20
C LEU A 56 -13.00 -3.58 -18.92
N HIS A 57 -12.38 -4.57 -19.57
CA HIS A 57 -11.46 -4.31 -20.69
C HIS A 57 -12.04 -4.91 -21.97
N THR A 58 -13.17 -4.36 -22.42
CA THR A 58 -13.96 -4.87 -23.55
C THR A 58 -13.35 -4.58 -24.93
N THR A 59 -12.09 -4.15 -25.09
CA THR A 59 -11.53 -4.00 -26.45
C THR A 59 -10.01 -4.10 -26.57
N ARG A 60 -9.30 -4.52 -25.52
CA ARG A 60 -7.89 -4.90 -25.62
C ARG A 60 -7.68 -6.20 -24.85
N LEU A 61 -7.87 -7.29 -25.59
CA LEU A 61 -7.35 -8.64 -25.36
C LEU A 61 -6.43 -8.79 -24.14
N LEU A 62 -6.92 -9.52 -23.12
CA LEU A 62 -6.14 -10.43 -22.27
C LEU A 62 -4.81 -9.89 -21.70
N ARG A 63 -4.87 -8.89 -20.79
CA ARG A 63 -3.74 -8.58 -19.87
C ARG A 63 -3.93 -9.12 -18.45
N LEU A 64 -5.02 -9.87 -18.22
CA LEU A 64 -5.36 -10.46 -16.92
C LEU A 64 -4.27 -11.42 -16.39
N SER A 65 -3.39 -11.94 -17.25
CA SER A 65 -2.32 -12.87 -16.86
C SER A 65 -0.93 -12.24 -16.67
N GLU A 66 -0.77 -10.92 -16.89
CA GLU A 66 0.55 -10.27 -16.80
C GLU A 66 0.62 -9.16 -15.73
N ASP A 67 -0.52 -8.55 -15.36
CA ASP A 67 -0.56 -7.51 -14.32
C ASP A 67 -0.75 -8.14 -12.93
N LEU A 68 0.35 -8.57 -12.32
CA LEU A 68 0.32 -9.24 -11.02
C LEU A 68 -0.19 -8.30 -9.92
N PRO A 69 -1.02 -8.79 -8.97
CA PRO A 69 -1.46 -7.96 -7.85
C PRO A 69 -0.30 -7.66 -6.90
N LEU A 70 -0.20 -6.40 -6.47
CA LEU A 70 0.65 -5.97 -5.38
C LEU A 70 -0.20 -5.58 -4.18
N VAL A 71 0.28 -5.93 -2.98
CA VAL A 71 -0.29 -5.48 -1.71
C VAL A 71 0.78 -4.70 -0.96
N ILE A 72 0.47 -3.46 -0.59
CA ILE A 72 1.30 -2.65 0.30
C ILE A 72 0.67 -2.70 1.68
N GLU A 73 1.36 -3.29 2.64
CA GLU A 73 0.94 -3.36 4.04
C GLU A 73 1.68 -2.31 4.88
N VAL A 74 0.93 -1.57 5.68
CA VAL A 74 1.43 -0.54 6.59
C VAL A 74 0.81 -0.74 7.96
N VAL A 75 1.63 -0.82 9.00
CA VAL A 75 1.16 -0.85 10.39
C VAL A 75 1.64 0.40 11.10
N ASP A 76 0.71 1.22 11.56
CA ASP A 76 1.00 2.45 12.29
C ASP A 76 -0.17 2.84 13.22
N THR A 77 -0.01 3.94 13.95
CA THR A 77 -1.09 4.60 14.69
C THR A 77 -2.22 5.05 13.76
N GLU A 78 -3.44 5.12 14.30
CA GLU A 78 -4.60 5.60 13.56
C GLU A 78 -4.40 7.02 13.00
N ASP A 79 -3.77 7.91 13.76
CA ASP A 79 -3.47 9.28 13.33
C ASP A 79 -2.54 9.31 12.11
N ASN A 80 -1.49 8.49 12.12
CA ASN A 80 -0.56 8.40 10.99
C ASN A 80 -1.22 7.83 9.74
N ILE A 81 -2.06 6.80 9.90
CA ILE A 81 -2.83 6.26 8.77
C ILE A 81 -3.77 7.32 8.21
N ASN A 82 -4.56 7.99 9.06
CA ASN A 82 -5.52 9.00 8.63
C ASN A 82 -4.87 10.16 7.89
N ARG A 83 -3.63 10.52 8.24
CA ARG A 83 -2.85 11.57 7.57
C ARG A 83 -2.49 11.22 6.12
N VAL A 84 -2.23 9.94 5.82
CA VAL A 84 -1.80 9.52 4.47
C VAL A 84 -2.97 9.14 3.55
N LEU A 85 -4.14 8.83 4.12
CA LEU A 85 -5.32 8.41 3.33
C LEU A 85 -5.70 9.40 2.19
N PRO A 86 -5.73 10.73 2.38
CA PRO A 86 -6.08 11.65 1.31
C PRO A 86 -5.11 11.61 0.12
N ALA A 87 -3.81 11.47 0.38
CA ALA A 87 -2.81 11.36 -0.68
C ALA A 87 -2.92 10.03 -1.41
N LEU A 88 -3.22 8.93 -0.68
CA LEU A 88 -3.46 7.63 -1.31
C LEU A 88 -4.69 7.67 -2.22
N ASP A 89 -5.77 8.35 -1.81
CA ASP A 89 -6.97 8.54 -2.63
C ASP A 89 -6.67 9.31 -3.93
N GLU A 90 -5.80 10.32 -3.87
CA GLU A 90 -5.36 11.07 -5.06
C GLU A 90 -4.47 10.22 -5.99
N MET A 91 -3.57 9.42 -5.42
CA MET A 91 -2.61 8.61 -6.18
C MET A 91 -3.25 7.39 -6.85
N MET A 92 -4.36 6.89 -6.29
CA MET A 92 -5.02 5.67 -6.73
C MET A 92 -6.21 5.98 -7.64
N ALA A 93 -6.04 5.75 -8.94
CA ALA A 93 -7.15 5.84 -9.89
C ALA A 93 -8.14 4.66 -9.75
N ASP A 94 -7.63 3.48 -9.39
CA ASP A 94 -8.42 2.32 -8.99
C ASP A 94 -7.64 1.47 -7.97
N GLY A 95 -8.33 0.53 -7.35
CA GLY A 95 -7.76 -0.45 -6.43
C GLY A 95 -8.69 -0.73 -5.27
N LEU A 96 -8.12 -1.28 -4.20
CA LEU A 96 -8.81 -1.47 -2.94
C LEU A 96 -7.91 -1.01 -1.80
N VAL A 97 -8.48 -0.31 -0.83
CA VAL A 97 -7.82 0.04 0.41
C VAL A 97 -8.65 -0.51 1.57
N THR A 98 -8.02 -1.23 2.49
CA THR A 98 -8.69 -1.77 3.68
C THR A 98 -7.96 -1.36 4.95
N LEU A 99 -8.73 -1.23 6.03
CA LEU A 99 -8.21 -0.94 7.36
C LEU A 99 -8.69 -1.97 8.38
N GLU A 100 -7.74 -2.51 9.15
CA GLU A 100 -7.99 -3.45 10.25
C GLU A 100 -7.37 -2.91 11.54
N ARG A 101 -8.02 -3.16 12.68
CA ARG A 101 -7.42 -2.90 14.00
C ARG A 101 -6.41 -4.00 14.31
N VAL A 102 -5.26 -3.62 14.87
CA VAL A 102 -4.20 -4.54 15.28
C VAL A 102 -3.61 -4.13 16.62
N GLU A 103 -3.03 -5.09 17.35
CA GLU A 103 -2.24 -4.84 18.56
C GLU A 103 -0.76 -5.01 18.21
N VAL A 104 0.03 -3.94 18.33
CA VAL A 104 1.47 -3.97 18.07
C VAL A 104 2.19 -4.46 19.33
N ILE A 105 2.66 -5.72 19.28
CA ILE A 105 3.37 -6.36 20.40
C ILE A 105 4.79 -5.83 20.56
N THR A 106 5.50 -5.59 19.46
CA THR A 106 6.89 -5.13 19.49
C THR A 106 7.24 -4.38 18.21
N TYR A 107 7.84 -3.21 18.37
CA TYR A 107 8.47 -2.45 17.30
C TYR A 107 9.87 -2.01 17.74
N ARG A 108 10.89 -2.46 17.01
CA ARG A 108 12.29 -2.13 17.26
C ARG A 108 12.84 -1.45 16.01
N ALA A 109 12.87 -0.13 16.04
CA ALA A 109 13.63 0.66 15.10
C ALA A 109 14.92 1.08 15.80
N GLU A 110 15.97 0.27 15.69
CA GLU A 110 17.33 0.77 15.93
C GLU A 110 17.64 1.73 14.77
N GLY A 111 17.83 3.01 15.08
CA GLY A 111 18.37 3.94 14.08
C GLY A 111 19.74 3.44 13.61
N PRO A 112 20.22 3.84 12.43
CA PRO A 112 21.59 3.51 12.04
C PRO A 112 22.54 3.97 13.15
N SER A 113 23.29 3.03 13.71
CA SER A 113 24.43 3.35 14.57
C SER A 113 25.32 4.31 13.81
N SER A 114 25.47 5.51 14.36
CA SER A 114 26.30 6.59 13.84
C SER A 114 27.74 6.15 13.62
#